data_AF-A0A401QHA1-F1
#
_entry.id   AF-A0A401QHA1-F1
#
_cell.length_a   1.000
_cell.length_b   1.000
_cell.length_c   1.000
_cell.angle_alpha   90.00
_cell.angle_beta   90.00
_cell.angle_gamma   90.00
#
_symmetry.space_group_name_H-M   'P 1'
#
loop_
_entity.id
_entity.type
_entity.pdbx_description
1 polymer ?
#
loop_
_entity_poly.entity_id
_entity_poly.type
_entity_poly.pdbx_seq_one_letter_code
_entity_poly.pdbx_strand_id
1 'polypeptide(L)' 'PLDTEMQKTARSETADPELRQTFTDMHRDGRLIDCQESARKLVNILVRDEFQSGAHIDYYDQ' A
#
# COMPACT_ATOMS: atom_id res chain seq x y z
N PRO A 1 0.19 1.84 -1.79
CA PRO A 1 -0.84 2.23 -0.80
C PRO A 1 -2.09 1.35 -0.95
N LEU A 2 -2.75 0.99 0.14
CA LEU A 2 -3.93 0.11 0.16
C LEU A 2 -5.22 0.90 -0.04
N ASP A 3 -6.19 0.34 -0.74
CA ASP A 3 -7.53 0.93 -0.84
C ASP A 3 -8.36 0.63 0.43
N THR A 4 -8.25 1.52 1.41
CA THR A 4 -8.86 1.40 2.75
C THR A 4 -9.33 2.74 3.28
N GLU A 5 -10.04 2.73 4.41
CA GLU A 5 -10.40 3.97 5.12
C GLU A 5 -9.18 4.78 5.56
N MET A 6 -8.05 4.16 5.92
CA MET A 6 -6.83 4.91 6.25
C MET A 6 -6.33 5.72 5.03
N GLN A 7 -6.37 5.14 3.84
CA GLN A 7 -6.01 5.86 2.63
C GLN A 7 -7.06 6.90 2.21
N LYS A 8 -8.33 6.69 2.59
CA LYS A 8 -9.35 7.72 2.43
C LYS A 8 -9.09 8.93 3.32
N THR A 9 -8.73 8.71 4.58
CA THR A 9 -8.31 9.78 5.48
C THR A 9 -7.11 10.53 4.91
N ALA A 10 -6.06 9.83 4.46
CA ALA A 10 -4.88 10.50 3.88
C ALA A 10 -5.23 11.34 2.63
N ARG A 11 -6.01 10.82 1.67
CA ARG A 11 -6.40 11.60 0.48
C ARG A 11 -7.40 12.75 0.77
N SER A 12 -8.00 12.81 1.95
CA SER A 12 -8.98 13.86 2.32
C SER A 12 -8.42 14.88 3.31
N GLU A 13 -7.60 14.45 4.26
CA GLU A 13 -7.25 15.23 5.45
C GLU A 13 -5.76 15.62 5.51
N THR A 14 -4.92 15.14 4.60
CA THR A 14 -3.53 15.60 4.50
C THR A 14 -3.48 17.12 4.27
N ALA A 15 -2.75 17.81 5.14
CA ALA A 15 -2.67 19.27 5.15
C ALA A 15 -1.93 19.83 3.92
N ASP A 16 -0.88 19.13 3.48
CA ASP A 16 -0.13 19.49 2.29
C ASP A 16 -0.97 19.26 1.01
N PRO A 17 -1.27 20.32 0.23
CA PRO A 17 -2.16 20.19 -0.93
C PRO A 17 -1.60 19.29 -2.04
N GLU A 18 -0.28 19.32 -2.27
CA GLU A 18 0.36 18.53 -3.34
C GLU A 18 0.33 17.03 -3.02
N LEU A 19 0.64 16.68 -1.77
CA LEU A 19 0.57 15.32 -1.29
C LEU A 19 -0.87 14.78 -1.28
N ARG A 20 -1.83 15.60 -0.85
CA ARG A 20 -3.25 15.22 -0.89
C ARG A 20 -3.75 14.99 -2.32
N GLN A 21 -3.33 15.84 -3.26
CA GLN A 21 -3.65 15.68 -4.68
C GLN A 21 -3.03 14.39 -5.23
N THR A 22 -1.78 14.10 -4.88
CA THR A 22 -1.08 12.85 -5.25
C THR A 22 -1.87 11.61 -4.82
N PHE A 23 -2.36 11.57 -3.57
CA PHE A 23 -3.19 10.46 -3.09
C PHE A 23 -4.55 10.37 -3.76
N THR A 24 -5.15 11.52 -4.07
CA THR A 24 -6.43 11.60 -4.80
C THR A 24 -6.29 11.04 -6.21
N ASP A 25 -5.21 11.42 -6.91
CA ASP A 25 -4.90 10.93 -8.25
C ASP A 25 -4.62 9.43 -8.25
N MET A 26 -3.86 8.92 -7.28
CA MET A 26 -3.64 7.47 -7.14
C MET A 26 -4.94 6.67 -6.99
N HIS A 27 -5.90 7.18 -6.21
CA HIS A 27 -7.22 6.55 -6.08
C HIS A 27 -8.02 6.65 -7.38
N ARG A 28 -8.10 7.84 -7.99
CA ARG A 28 -8.86 8.06 -9.23
C ARG A 28 -8.35 7.18 -10.38
N ASP A 29 -7.04 7.03 -10.49
CA ASP A 29 -6.39 6.31 -11.58
C ASP A 29 -6.36 4.78 -11.32
N GLY A 30 -6.99 4.29 -10.24
CA GLY A 30 -7.06 2.87 -9.91
C GLY A 30 -5.72 2.24 -9.51
N ARG A 31 -4.79 3.04 -8.96
CA ARG A 31 -3.42 2.62 -8.61
C ARG A 31 -3.26 2.16 -7.16
N LEU A 32 -4.36 2.02 -6.42
CA LEU A 32 -4.36 1.48 -5.07
C LEU A 32 -4.41 -0.04 -5.09
N ILE A 33 -3.78 -0.66 -4.12
CA ILE A 33 -3.70 -2.11 -3.98
C ILE A 33 -4.91 -2.59 -3.18
N ASP A 34 -5.57 -3.64 -3.66
CA ASP A 34 -6.60 -4.33 -2.89
C ASP A 34 -5.99 -4.97 -1.62
N CYS A 35 -6.71 -4.85 -0.50
CA CYS A 35 -6.24 -5.37 0.78
C CYS A 35 -5.97 -6.88 0.77
N GLN A 36 -6.81 -7.66 0.10
CA GLN A 36 -6.67 -9.10 0.04
C GLN A 36 -5.44 -9.49 -0.77
N GLU A 37 -5.14 -8.76 -1.84
CA GLU A 37 -3.95 -8.97 -2.66
C GLU A 37 -2.65 -8.71 -1.86
N SER A 38 -2.61 -7.62 -1.08
CA SER A 38 -1.47 -7.34 -0.20
C SER A 38 -1.31 -8.38 0.90
N ALA A 39 -2.40 -8.79 1.54
CA ALA A 39 -2.38 -9.84 2.57
C ALA A 39 -1.91 -11.18 1.99
N ARG A 40 -2.37 -11.54 0.78
CA ARG A 40 -1.95 -12.75 0.07
C ARG A 40 -0.45 -12.74 -0.23
N LYS A 41 0.10 -11.60 -0.67
CA LYS A 41 1.55 -11.45 -0.85
C LYS A 41 2.32 -11.69 0.45
N LEU A 42 1.89 -11.06 1.55
CA LEU A 42 2.52 -11.25 2.86
C LEU A 42 2.50 -12.72 3.30
N VAL A 43 1.33 -13.38 3.23
CA VAL A 43 1.20 -14.80 3.60
C VAL A 43 2.13 -15.67 2.76
N ASN A 44 2.25 -15.42 1.45
CA ASN A 44 3.17 -16.17 0.58
C ASN A 44 4.64 -16.00 0.98
N ILE A 45 5.06 -14.79 1.39
CA ILE A 45 6.42 -14.54 1.89
C ILE A 45 6.68 -15.36 3.15
N LEU A 46 5.73 -15.36 4.09
CA LEU A 46 5.84 -16.11 5.35
C LEU A 46 5.85 -17.63 5.13
N VAL A 47 5.04 -18.13 4.19
CA VAL A 47 5.00 -19.57 3.87
C VAL A 47 6.29 -20.04 3.18
N ARG A 48 6.92 -19.19 2.37
CA ARG A 48 8.21 -19.50 1.73
C ARG A 48 9.37 -19.46 2.74
N ASP A 49 9.33 -18.54 3.70
CA ASP A 49 10.35 -18.38 4.76
C ASP A 49 11.78 -18.17 4.24
N GLU A 50 11.90 -17.56 3.06
CA GLU A 50 13.18 -17.28 2.38
C GLU A 50 13.67 -15.83 2.60
N PHE A 51 12.94 -15.05 3.41
CA PHE A 51 13.29 -13.65 3.65
C PHE A 51 14.45 -13.52 4.64
N GLN A 52 15.33 -12.55 4.41
CA GLN A 52 16.39 -12.23 5.36
C GLN A 52 15.80 -11.63 6.63
N SER A 53 16.12 -12.19 7.80
CA SER A 53 15.65 -11.66 9.09
C SER A 53 16.07 -10.20 9.27
N GLY A 54 15.08 -9.35 9.56
CA GLY A 54 15.26 -7.90 9.69
C GLY A 54 15.19 -7.10 8.39
N ALA A 55 14.99 -7.75 7.24
CA ALA A 55 14.81 -7.06 5.97
C ALA A 55 13.47 -6.32 5.90
N HIS A 56 13.47 -5.17 5.21
CA HIS A 56 12.26 -4.51 4.75
C HIS A 56 11.93 -5.03 3.34
N ILE A 57 10.72 -5.56 3.16
CA ILE A 57 10.19 -6.00 1.87
C ILE A 57 8.90 -5.24 1.62
N ASP A 58 8.85 -4.44 0.56
CA ASP A 58 7.67 -3.72 0.12
C ASP A 58 6.76 -4.59 -0.76
N TYR A 59 5.50 -4.18 -0.93
CA TYR A 59 4.60 -4.85 -1.86
C TYR A 59 5.10 -4.82 -3.30
N TYR A 60 5.82 -3.78 -3.72
CA TYR A 60 6.35 -3.66 -5.08
C TYR A 60 7.73 -4.31 -5.27
N ASP A 61 8.38 -4.78 -4.20
CA ASP A 61 9.59 -5.59 -4.30
C ASP A 61 9.26 -6.96 -4.93
N GLN A 62 10.24 -7.60 -5.57
CA GLN A 62 10.01 -8.90 -6.23
C GLN A 62 9.75 -10.02 -5.24
#